data_AF-A0A661VCB8-F1
#
_entry.id   AF-A0A661VCB8-F1
#
_cell.length_a   1.000
_cell.length_b   1.000
_cell.length_c   1.000
_cell.angle_alpha   90.00
_cell.angle_beta   90.00
_cell.angle_gamma   90.00
#
_symmetry.space_group_name_H-M   'P 1'
#
loop_
_entity.id
_entity.type
_entity.pdbx_description
1 polymer ?
#
loop_
_entity_poly.entity_id
_entity_poly.type
_entity_poly.pdbx_seq_one_letter_code
_entity_poly.pdbx_strand_id
1 'polypeptide(L)'
;MVTPTFGTMTYATAGGNITVDLYVADVANAPVHFDSGNGASATSETFWVAPAGGSIVDLSFVTGPTVIFKFGILASGARTRSTPRLANHLNTLAFRPQLNIPVSAGEQIAMVELV
;
A
#
# COMPACT_ATOMS: atom_id res chain seq x y z
N MET A 1 -10.90 -3.58 -18.36
CA MET A 1 -11.13 -2.42 -17.48
C MET A 1 -11.56 -2.96 -16.15
N VAL A 2 -10.70 -2.84 -15.16
CA VAL A 2 -10.98 -3.18 -13.77
C VAL A 2 -11.12 -1.87 -12.99
N THR A 3 -12.16 -1.73 -12.18
CA THR A 3 -12.41 -0.46 -11.50
C THR A 3 -11.22 -0.05 -10.62
N PRO A 4 -10.74 1.21 -10.67
CA PRO A 4 -9.72 1.71 -9.75
C PRO A 4 -10.12 1.41 -8.31
N THR A 5 -9.14 1.06 -7.48
CA THR A 5 -9.40 0.62 -6.11
C THR A 5 -8.71 1.54 -5.12
N PHE A 6 -9.46 1.99 -4.11
CA PHE A 6 -8.92 2.72 -2.97
C PHE A 6 -8.56 1.76 -1.85
N GLY A 7 -7.58 2.14 -1.04
CA GLY A 7 -7.23 1.41 0.16
C GLY A 7 -6.45 2.28 1.12
N THR A 8 -5.92 1.64 2.16
CA THR A 8 -5.06 2.27 3.15
C THR A 8 -3.87 1.39 3.46
N MET A 9 -2.75 2.04 3.76
CA MET A 9 -1.58 1.45 4.40
C MET A 9 -1.54 1.90 5.85
N THR A 10 -1.38 0.96 6.78
CA THR A 10 -1.07 1.29 8.17
C THR A 10 0.41 1.09 8.44
N TYR A 11 1.06 2.15 8.90
CA TYR A 11 2.46 2.20 9.27
C TYR A 11 2.59 2.42 10.78
N ALA A 12 3.18 1.45 11.48
CA ALA A 12 3.40 1.52 12.91
C ALA A 12 4.77 2.12 13.22
N THR A 13 4.79 3.10 14.13
CA THR A 13 6.00 3.74 14.65
C THR A 13 6.01 3.69 16.18
N ALA A 14 7.12 4.07 16.80
CA ALA A 14 7.17 4.27 18.25
C ALA A 14 6.17 5.35 18.75
N GLY A 15 5.77 6.28 17.89
CA GLY A 15 4.80 7.34 18.20
C GLY A 15 3.34 6.94 17.96
N GLY A 16 3.08 5.73 17.48
CA GLY A 16 1.74 5.25 17.11
C GLY A 16 1.61 4.91 15.63
N ASN A 17 0.37 4.68 15.20
CA ASN A 17 0.04 4.26 13.85
C ASN A 17 -0.28 5.47 12.96
N ILE A 18 0.28 5.46 11.76
CA ILE A 18 -0.01 6.40 10.68
C ILE A 18 -0.78 5.63 9.61
N THR A 19 -1.93 6.14 9.21
CA THR A 19 -2.71 5.59 8.09
C THR A 19 -2.52 6.48 6.89
N VAL A 20 -2.18 5.89 5.75
CA VAL A 20 -1.96 6.60 4.47
C VAL A 20 -2.95 6.05 3.46
N ASP A 21 -3.72 6.93 2.82
CA ASP A 21 -4.63 6.49 1.76
C ASP A 21 -3.84 6.06 0.52
N LEU A 22 -4.39 5.09 -0.20
CA LEU A 22 -3.84 4.49 -1.40
C LEU A 22 -4.86 4.54 -2.53
N TYR A 23 -4.37 4.78 -3.74
CA TYR A 23 -5.12 4.68 -4.98
C TYR A 23 -4.40 3.75 -5.95
N VAL A 24 -5.08 2.69 -6.37
CA VAL A 24 -4.61 1.74 -7.38
C VAL A 24 -5.33 2.00 -8.69
N ALA A 25 -4.57 2.36 -9.72
CA ALA A 25 -5.08 2.64 -11.05
C ALA A 25 -5.58 1.38 -11.77
N ASP A 26 -6.47 1.54 -12.75
CA ASP A 26 -6.90 0.46 -13.68
C ASP A 26 -5.82 0.19 -14.76
N VAL A 27 -4.58 -0.05 -14.34
CA VAL A 27 -3.47 -0.28 -15.28
C VAL A 27 -2.58 -1.37 -14.73
N ALA A 28 -2.52 -2.50 -15.44
CA ALA A 28 -1.67 -3.62 -15.06
C ALA A 28 -0.19 -3.18 -14.92
N ASN A 29 0.44 -3.64 -13.84
CA ASN A 29 1.83 -3.30 -13.50
C ASN A 29 2.10 -1.82 -13.23
N ALA A 30 1.06 -1.03 -12.92
CA ALA A 30 1.21 0.36 -12.55
C ALA A 30 1.67 0.54 -11.09
N PRO A 31 2.33 1.67 -10.79
CA PRO A 31 2.57 2.07 -9.42
C PRO A 31 1.26 2.41 -8.70
N VAL A 32 1.24 2.16 -7.39
CA VAL A 32 0.19 2.63 -6.47
C VAL A 32 0.50 4.07 -6.09
N HIS A 33 -0.54 4.89 -6.02
CA HIS A 33 -0.45 6.28 -5.61
C HIS A 33 -0.78 6.41 -4.11
N PHE A 34 -0.03 7.24 -3.41
CA PHE A 34 -0.16 7.51 -1.98
C PHE A 34 -0.77 8.89 -1.76
N ASP A 35 -1.41 9.09 -0.60
CA ASP A 35 -1.88 10.40 -0.20
C ASP A 35 -0.72 11.42 -0.07
N SER A 36 -0.93 12.58 -0.69
CA SER A 36 -0.02 13.73 -0.65
C SER A 36 -0.64 14.96 0.04
N GLY A 37 -1.70 14.76 0.84
CA GLY A 37 -2.31 15.76 1.72
C GLY A 37 -3.81 16.01 1.52
N ASN A 38 -4.43 15.43 0.48
CA ASN A 38 -5.86 15.63 0.13
C ASN A 38 -6.56 14.31 -0.25
N GLY A 39 -6.01 13.17 0.16
CA GLY A 39 -6.40 11.84 -0.28
C GLY A 39 -5.58 11.36 -1.48
N ALA A 40 -5.52 10.04 -1.64
CA ALA A 40 -4.85 9.40 -2.77
C ALA A 40 -5.69 9.48 -4.06
N SER A 41 -5.03 9.78 -5.18
CA SER A 41 -5.65 9.91 -6.50
C SER A 41 -4.68 9.50 -7.60
N ALA A 42 -5.16 9.41 -8.84
CA ALA A 42 -4.34 9.08 -10.01
C ALA A 42 -3.19 10.07 -10.29
N THR A 43 -3.23 11.27 -9.71
CA THR A 43 -2.19 12.30 -9.86
C THR A 43 -1.31 12.45 -8.62
N SER A 44 -1.58 11.68 -7.56
CA SER A 44 -0.79 11.74 -6.33
C SER A 44 0.56 11.04 -6.52
N GLU A 45 1.47 11.26 -5.58
CA GLU A 45 2.82 10.67 -5.61
C GLU A 45 2.76 9.13 -5.60
N THR A 46 3.69 8.50 -6.30
CA THR A 46 3.80 7.03 -6.38
C THR A 46 4.69 6.43 -5.29
N PHE A 47 5.07 7.26 -4.33
CA PHE A 47 5.87 6.89 -3.18
C PHE A 47 5.35 7.62 -1.94
N TRP A 48 5.75 7.13 -0.78
CA TRP A 48 5.57 7.79 0.50
C TRP A 48 6.86 7.73 1.30
N VAL A 49 7.23 8.83 1.96
CA VAL A 49 8.46 8.91 2.74
C VAL A 49 8.15 8.61 4.21
N ALA A 50 8.81 7.61 4.78
CA ALA A 50 8.64 7.28 6.18
C ALA A 50 9.15 8.41 7.09
N PRO A 51 8.30 9.05 7.91
CA PRO A 51 8.72 10.16 8.77
C PRO A 51 9.60 9.71 9.93
N ALA A 52 9.51 8.43 10.31
CA ALA A 52 10.29 7.80 11.35
C ALA A 52 10.47 6.30 11.06
N GLY A 53 11.44 5.67 11.72
CA GLY A 53 11.64 4.23 11.66
C GLY A 53 10.43 3.48 12.23
N GLY A 54 10.07 2.38 11.60
CA GLY A 54 8.82 1.67 11.89
C GLY A 54 8.59 0.48 10.97
N SER A 55 7.33 0.10 10.80
CA SER A 55 6.97 -1.01 9.93
C SER A 55 5.60 -0.83 9.28
N ILE A 56 5.47 -1.33 8.05
CA ILE A 56 4.14 -1.51 7.43
C ILE A 56 3.50 -2.73 8.09
N VAL A 57 2.33 -2.53 8.70
CA VAL A 57 1.65 -3.55 9.51
C VAL A 57 0.33 -4.04 8.94
N ASP A 58 -0.34 -3.22 8.13
CA ASP A 58 -1.58 -3.60 7.45
C ASP A 58 -1.71 -2.93 6.09
N LEU A 59 -2.42 -3.62 5.20
CA LEU A 59 -2.98 -3.05 3.99
C LEU A 59 -4.45 -3.42 3.96
N SER A 60 -5.31 -2.45 3.67
CA SER A 60 -6.77 -2.63 3.66
C SER A 60 -7.37 -1.97 2.43
N PHE A 61 -7.91 -2.75 1.50
CA PHE A 61 -8.46 -2.27 0.23
C PHE A 61 -9.98 -2.39 0.19
N VAL A 62 -10.63 -1.45 -0.48
CA VAL A 62 -12.07 -1.53 -0.77
C VAL A 62 -12.31 -2.68 -1.76
N THR A 63 -13.35 -3.48 -1.51
CA THR A 63 -13.69 -4.58 -2.42
C THR A 63 -14.15 -4.03 -3.77
N GLY A 64 -13.56 -4.54 -4.85
CA GLY A 64 -13.98 -4.27 -6.23
C GLY A 64 -14.45 -5.58 -6.91
N PRO A 65 -15.28 -5.51 -7.97
CA PRO A 65 -15.95 -6.69 -8.52
C PRO A 65 -15.03 -7.71 -9.21
N THR A 66 -13.75 -7.40 -9.46
CA THR A 66 -12.96 -8.22 -10.41
C THR A 66 -11.43 -8.21 -10.27
N VAL A 67 -10.82 -7.53 -9.29
CA VAL A 67 -9.35 -7.39 -9.26
C VAL A 67 -8.71 -8.40 -8.30
N ILE A 68 -7.87 -9.29 -8.84
CA ILE A 68 -7.05 -10.23 -8.06
C ILE A 68 -5.60 -10.05 -8.49
N PHE A 69 -4.87 -9.17 -7.82
CA PHE A 69 -3.46 -8.93 -8.07
C PHE A 69 -2.65 -8.99 -6.78
N LYS A 70 -1.32 -8.97 -6.94
CA LYS A 70 -0.38 -8.92 -5.82
C LYS A 70 0.30 -7.56 -5.81
N PHE A 71 0.84 -7.17 -4.67
CA PHE A 71 1.62 -5.95 -4.56
C PHE A 71 3.09 -6.30 -4.37
N GLY A 72 3.95 -5.71 -5.20
CA GLY A 72 5.38 -5.61 -4.90
C GLY A 72 5.61 -4.35 -4.07
N ILE A 73 6.12 -4.49 -2.85
CA ILE A 73 6.49 -3.34 -2.02
C ILE A 73 7.99 -3.11 -2.19
N LEU A 74 8.36 -1.86 -2.51
CA LEU A 74 9.74 -1.42 -2.64
C LEU A 74 10.07 -0.45 -1.50
N ALA A 75 11.23 -0.64 -0.88
CA ALA A 75 11.79 0.26 0.12
C ALA A 75 13.16 0.72 -0.39
N SER A 76 13.32 2.05 -0.59
CA SER A 76 14.45 2.66 -1.31
C SER A 76 14.79 2.01 -2.64
N GLY A 77 13.76 1.60 -3.41
CA GLY A 77 13.93 0.96 -4.72
C GLY A 77 14.30 -0.53 -4.66
N ALA A 78 14.58 -1.10 -3.49
CA ALA A 78 14.77 -2.55 -3.33
C ALA A 78 13.43 -3.23 -3.05
N ARG A 79 13.13 -4.33 -3.75
CA ARG A 79 11.94 -5.14 -3.45
C ARG A 79 12.07 -5.77 -2.07
N THR A 80 11.05 -5.57 -1.25
CA THR A 80 10.87 -6.31 0.00
C THR A 80 10.50 -7.76 -0.31
N ARG A 81 10.68 -8.66 0.68
CA ARG A 81 10.29 -10.08 0.54
C ARG A 81 8.77 -10.30 0.60
N SER A 82 8.01 -9.26 0.96
CA SER A 82 6.57 -9.34 1.11
C SER A 82 5.88 -9.10 -0.23
N THR A 83 4.90 -9.95 -0.54
CA THR A 83 4.09 -9.82 -1.76
C THR A 83 2.61 -10.00 -1.42
N PRO A 84 1.99 -8.99 -0.76
CA PRO A 84 0.60 -9.07 -0.31
C PRO A 84 -0.34 -9.34 -1.49
N ARG A 85 -1.36 -10.17 -1.27
CA ARG A 85 -2.42 -10.42 -2.28
C ARG A 85 -3.63 -9.56 -1.94
N LEU A 86 -4.14 -8.79 -2.90
CA LEU A 86 -5.30 -7.91 -2.64
C LEU A 86 -6.47 -8.67 -2.01
N ALA A 87 -6.78 -9.87 -2.51
CA ALA A 87 -7.88 -10.70 -2.01
C ALA A 87 -7.76 -11.08 -0.52
N ASN A 88 -6.57 -11.07 0.08
CA ASN A 88 -6.36 -11.35 1.50
C ASN A 88 -6.36 -10.07 2.37
N HIS A 89 -6.41 -8.90 1.72
CA HIS A 89 -6.27 -7.60 2.35
C HIS A 89 -7.50 -6.72 2.05
N LEU A 90 -8.66 -7.32 1.84
CA LEU A 90 -9.92 -6.59 1.68
C LEU A 90 -10.42 -6.06 3.03
N ASN A 91 -11.01 -4.88 3.01
CA ASN A 91 -11.58 -4.23 4.20
C ASN A 91 -12.78 -5.00 4.78
N THR A 92 -13.40 -5.87 3.99
CA THR A 92 -14.51 -6.76 4.39
C THR A 92 -14.04 -8.01 5.12
N LEU A 93 -12.75 -8.34 5.11
CA LEU A 93 -12.21 -9.48 5.85
C LEU A 93 -12.05 -9.12 7.32
N ALA A 94 -12.67 -9.93 8.19
CA ALA A 94 -12.54 -9.80 9.64
C ALA A 94 -11.11 -10.01 10.13
N PHE A 95 -10.32 -10.82 9.41
CA PHE A 95 -8.92 -11.11 9.71
C PHE A 95 -8.08 -10.97 8.44
N ARG A 96 -7.24 -9.94 8.39
CA ARG A 96 -6.22 -9.79 7.36
C ARG A 96 -4.87 -10.31 7.86
N PRO A 97 -4.04 -10.94 7.02
CA PRO A 97 -2.68 -11.30 7.39
C PRO A 97 -1.91 -10.05 7.82
N GLN A 98 -1.32 -10.09 9.01
CA GLN A 98 -0.50 -8.99 9.48
C GLN A 98 0.77 -8.88 8.64
N LEU A 99 1.15 -7.65 8.29
CA LEU A 99 2.44 -7.37 7.69
C LEU A 99 3.44 -7.00 8.79
N ASN A 100 4.72 -7.23 8.52
CA ASN A 100 5.80 -6.75 9.38
C ASN A 100 7.00 -6.43 8.50
N ILE A 101 6.85 -5.36 7.72
CA ILE A 101 7.87 -4.92 6.78
C ILE A 101 8.61 -3.76 7.43
N PRO A 102 9.83 -3.96 7.94
CA PRO A 102 10.58 -2.90 8.59
C PRO A 102 11.00 -1.85 7.57
N VAL A 103 10.94 -0.58 7.97
CA VAL A 103 11.31 0.57 7.17
C VAL A 103 12.08 1.56 8.02
N SER A 104 13.17 2.09 7.47
CA SER A 104 14.02 3.07 8.16
C SER A 104 13.43 4.48 8.07
N ALA A 105 13.84 5.37 8.97
CA ALA A 105 13.44 6.76 8.89
C ALA A 105 13.96 7.40 7.58
N GLY A 106 13.11 8.17 6.90
CA GLY A 106 13.42 8.82 5.63
C GLY A 106 13.39 7.89 4.42
N GLU A 107 13.07 6.60 4.59
CA GLU A 107 13.04 5.65 3.50
C GLU A 107 11.82 5.88 2.60
N GLN A 108 12.03 5.82 1.28
CA GLN A 108 10.93 5.89 0.31
C GLN A 108 10.27 4.52 0.15
N ILE A 109 8.98 4.47 0.41
CA ILE A 109 8.13 3.32 0.19
C ILE A 109 7.39 3.52 -1.13
N ALA A 110 7.45 2.53 -2.02
CA ALA A 110 6.62 2.49 -3.22
C ALA A 110 5.92 1.12 -3.31
N MET A 111 4.78 1.07 -4.00
CA MET A 111 4.10 -0.18 -4.30
C MET A 111 3.76 -0.27 -5.77
N VAL A 112 3.84 -1.47 -6.32
CA VAL A 112 3.54 -1.76 -7.72
C VAL A 112 2.57 -2.92 -7.78
N GLU A 113 1.53 -2.79 -8.60
CA GLU A 113 0.65 -3.90 -8.94
C GLU A 113 1.43 -4.99 -9.69
N LEU A 114 1.23 -6.25 -9.35
CA LEU A 114 1.81 -7.40 -10.04
C LEU A 114 0.66 -8.31 -10.46
N VAL A 115 0.46 -8.41 -11.77
CA VAL A 115 -0.59 -9.21 -12.41
C VAL A 115 -0.04 -10.58 -12.83
#